data_AF-A0A9P4QNU8-F1
#
_entry.id   AF-A0A9P4QNU8-F1
#
_cell.length_a   1.000
_cell.length_b   1.000
_cell.length_c   1.000
_cell.angle_alpha   90.00
_cell.angle_beta   90.00
_cell.angle_gamma   90.00
#
_symmetry.space_group_name_H-M   'P 1'
#
loop_
_entity.id
_entity.type
_entity.pdbx_description
1 polymer ?
#
loop_
_entity_poly.entity_id
_entity_poly.type
_entity_poly.pdbx_seq_one_letter_code
_entity_poly.pdbx_strand_id
1 'polypeptide(L)'
;LPSSLSQSLDTSNPAALKTSAARVAAHIKSLYQNPNLAMLPPPSWWWISGSTVDGMITYAHVTGDTQYNALMASTILSQATSTNDFMTPDATGNDDQAWWALAALSAAEYGVPNPGGPSFLSLAQNVFNEQKGRWDSARCNGGIKWKIQPNDGGYHYKSTISNGLFFQLAARLARFTGSADARAWAEKAYDWTAGVGLIDGQFNVYDGTDDAKGSGCVDVNHDQWSYNAAVFLYGAAVMADVTGDAKWMSRTKGLFQGINRVFVKDGAFWEQKCEGAGSCNTDQQSFKGPLARWMGATATLRP
;
A
#
# COMPACT_ATOMS: atom_id res chain seq x y z
N LEU A 1 6.59 -10.28 17.98
CA LEU A 1 6.69 -9.13 18.91
C LEU A 1 7.39 -9.59 20.18
N PRO A 2 8.38 -8.86 20.72
CA PRO A 2 8.87 -9.15 22.07
C PRO A 2 7.68 -9.15 23.05
N SER A 3 7.69 -10.09 24.00
CA SER A 3 6.65 -10.25 25.03
C SER A 3 6.40 -8.98 25.87
N SER A 4 7.31 -8.02 25.84
CA SER A 4 7.18 -6.70 26.46
C SER A 4 6.19 -5.75 25.74
N LEU A 5 5.79 -6.04 24.51
CA LEU A 5 4.79 -5.25 23.75
C LEU A 5 3.37 -5.84 23.82
N SER A 6 3.20 -7.07 24.32
CA SER A 6 1.88 -7.68 24.53
C SER A 6 1.27 -7.21 25.86
N GLN A 7 0.86 -5.95 25.92
CA GLN A 7 -0.09 -5.48 26.94
C GLN A 7 -1.50 -5.48 26.35
N SER A 8 -2.51 -5.78 27.16
CA SER A 8 -3.90 -5.53 26.79
C SER A 8 -4.04 -4.04 26.47
N LEU A 9 -4.33 -3.72 25.21
CA LEU A 9 -4.58 -2.35 24.77
C LEU A 9 -5.97 -1.95 25.25
N ASP A 10 -6.05 -0.94 26.13
CA ASP A 10 -7.32 -0.26 26.41
C ASP A 10 -7.68 0.61 25.21
N THR A 11 -8.52 0.07 24.32
CA THR A 11 -8.95 0.74 23.09
C THR A 11 -9.88 1.93 23.36
N SER A 12 -10.35 2.11 24.59
CA SER A 12 -11.20 3.24 24.98
C SER A 12 -10.41 4.45 25.50
N ASN A 13 -9.09 4.30 25.70
CA ASN A 13 -8.22 5.34 26.27
C ASN A 13 -7.20 5.86 25.24
N PRO A 14 -7.47 7.02 24.59
CA PRO A 14 -6.58 7.59 23.59
C PRO A 14 -5.14 7.84 24.08
N ALA A 15 -4.95 8.21 25.34
CA ALA A 15 -3.61 8.46 25.89
C ALA A 15 -2.79 7.17 26.04
N ALA A 16 -3.45 6.07 26.46
CA ALA A 16 -2.84 4.76 26.52
C ALA A 16 -2.47 4.25 25.12
N LEU A 17 -3.36 4.43 24.13
CA LEU A 17 -3.08 4.08 22.73
C LEU A 17 -1.88 4.84 22.17
N LYS A 18 -1.78 6.16 22.41
CA LYS A 18 -0.62 6.96 21.99
C LYS A 18 0.68 6.50 22.64
N THR A 19 0.64 6.14 23.93
CA THR A 19 1.82 5.61 24.66
C THR A 19 2.28 4.27 24.08
N SER A 20 1.35 3.36 23.78
CA SER A 20 1.66 2.08 23.13
C SER A 20 2.22 2.28 21.72
N ALA A 21 1.62 3.19 20.94
CA ALA A 21 2.11 3.54 19.61
C ALA A 21 3.55 4.09 19.66
N ALA A 22 3.87 4.94 20.63
CA ALA A 22 5.24 5.46 20.82
C ALA A 22 6.25 4.36 21.12
N ARG A 23 5.89 3.36 21.95
CA ARG A 23 6.76 2.20 22.22
C ARG A 23 6.98 1.36 20.97
N VAL A 24 5.95 1.15 20.16
CA VAL A 24 6.06 0.42 18.88
C VAL A 24 6.94 1.20 17.89
N ALA A 25 6.75 2.51 17.76
CA ALA A 25 7.57 3.37 16.90
C ALA A 25 9.05 3.36 17.30
N ALA A 26 9.33 3.44 18.61
CA ALA A 26 10.68 3.32 19.15
C ALA A 26 11.29 1.92 18.87
N HIS A 27 10.49 0.86 18.97
CA HIS A 27 10.94 -0.49 18.63
C HIS A 27 11.27 -0.62 17.13
N ILE A 28 10.40 -0.14 16.23
CA ILE A 28 10.66 -0.12 14.79
C ILE A 28 11.97 0.63 14.50
N LYS A 29 12.15 1.81 15.11
CA LYS A 29 13.38 2.61 14.99
C LYS A 29 14.64 1.85 15.42
N SER A 30 14.53 0.96 16.41
CA SER A 30 15.64 0.11 16.89
C SER A 30 15.99 -1.03 15.94
N LEU A 31 15.10 -1.39 15.01
CA LEU A 31 15.36 -2.45 14.03
C LEU A 31 16.27 -1.97 12.87
N TYR A 32 16.36 -0.67 12.62
CA TYR A 32 17.14 -0.15 11.50
C TYR A 32 18.64 -0.42 11.67
N GLN A 33 19.26 -1.07 10.68
CA GLN A 33 20.69 -1.42 10.72
C GLN A 33 21.57 -0.17 10.79
N ASN A 34 21.20 0.87 10.05
CA ASN A 34 21.78 2.20 10.18
C ASN A 34 20.77 3.09 10.89
N PRO A 35 21.08 3.65 12.08
CA PRO A 35 20.11 4.44 12.82
C PRO A 35 19.68 5.73 12.11
N ASN A 36 20.43 6.20 11.10
CA ASN A 36 20.15 7.40 10.32
C ASN A 36 19.49 7.10 8.96
N LEU A 37 19.13 5.85 8.70
CA LEU A 37 18.47 5.43 7.46
C LEU A 37 17.39 4.41 7.80
N ALA A 38 16.12 4.73 7.56
CA ALA A 38 14.98 3.90 7.95
C ALA A 38 14.76 2.70 7.02
N MET A 39 15.80 1.88 6.88
CA MET A 39 15.84 0.64 6.14
C MET A 39 15.88 -0.53 7.11
N LEU A 40 14.95 -1.47 6.93
CA LEU A 40 14.93 -2.71 7.69
C LEU A 40 16.03 -3.66 7.20
N PRO A 41 16.67 -4.40 8.11
CA PRO A 41 17.70 -5.36 7.73
C PRO A 41 17.08 -6.58 7.03
N PRO A 42 17.91 -7.37 6.32
CA PRO A 42 17.53 -8.71 5.89
C PRO A 42 16.93 -9.53 7.06
N PRO A 43 15.92 -10.37 6.80
CA PRO A 43 15.40 -10.78 5.49
C PRO A 43 14.35 -9.84 4.90
N SER A 44 14.18 -8.61 5.42
CA SER A 44 13.19 -7.66 4.91
C SER A 44 13.58 -7.15 3.52
N TRP A 45 12.64 -7.17 2.59
CA TRP A 45 12.83 -6.57 1.28
C TRP A 45 12.75 -5.05 1.32
N TRP A 46 13.33 -4.41 0.31
CA TRP A 46 13.40 -2.95 0.18
C TRP A 46 12.02 -2.28 0.26
N TRP A 47 10.99 -2.87 -0.36
CA TRP A 47 9.62 -2.34 -0.33
C TRP A 47 8.99 -2.34 1.08
N ILE A 48 9.35 -3.30 1.94
CA ILE A 48 8.85 -3.37 3.33
C ILE A 48 9.36 -2.15 4.11
N SER A 49 10.58 -1.68 3.80
CA SER A 49 11.11 -0.44 4.36
C SER A 49 10.29 0.76 3.90
N GLY A 50 9.92 0.84 2.61
CA GLY A 50 9.02 1.89 2.11
C GLY A 50 7.66 1.90 2.81
N SER A 51 7.04 0.73 2.98
CA SER A 51 5.79 0.58 3.75
C SER A 51 5.94 0.95 5.23
N THR A 52 7.09 0.65 5.84
CA THR A 52 7.41 1.00 7.23
C THR A 52 7.60 2.50 7.41
N VAL A 53 8.30 3.16 6.47
CA VAL A 53 8.46 4.62 6.45
C VAL A 53 7.09 5.30 6.36
N ASP A 54 6.21 4.84 5.47
CA ASP A 54 4.82 5.32 5.39
C ASP A 54 4.05 5.09 6.70
N GLY A 55 4.28 3.95 7.37
CA GLY A 55 3.72 3.66 8.69
C GLY A 55 4.18 4.62 9.78
N MET A 56 5.46 4.97 9.80
CA MET A 56 6.05 5.93 10.76
C MET A 56 5.60 7.37 10.49
N ILE A 57 5.39 7.73 9.22
CA ILE A 57 4.77 9.02 8.84
C ILE A 57 3.32 9.07 9.31
N THR A 58 2.58 7.98 9.13
CA THR A 58 1.19 7.84 9.62
C THR A 58 1.15 7.94 11.14
N TYR A 59 2.08 7.30 11.85
CA TYR A 59 2.23 7.40 13.30
C TYR A 59 2.35 8.86 13.76
N ALA A 60 3.23 9.64 13.12
CA ALA A 60 3.41 11.05 13.47
C ALA A 60 2.12 11.85 13.24
N HIS A 61 1.44 11.61 12.11
CA HIS A 61 0.18 12.27 11.78
C HIS A 61 -0.93 11.98 12.80
N VAL A 62 -1.13 10.72 13.19
CA VAL A 62 -2.25 10.33 14.06
C VAL A 62 -1.99 10.60 15.55
N THR A 63 -0.72 10.57 15.98
CA THR A 63 -0.38 10.76 17.40
C THR A 63 0.00 12.19 17.75
N GLY A 64 0.58 12.92 16.79
CA GLY A 64 1.24 14.21 16.98
C GLY A 64 2.72 14.11 17.37
N ASP A 65 3.28 12.91 17.50
CA ASP A 65 4.71 12.72 17.79
C ASP A 65 5.54 12.75 16.50
N THR A 66 6.17 13.89 16.25
CA THR A 66 6.95 14.16 15.03
C THR A 66 8.44 13.86 15.16
N GLN A 67 8.90 13.22 16.23
CA GLN A 67 10.35 13.07 16.51
C GLN A 67 11.12 12.33 15.41
N TYR A 68 10.45 11.49 14.61
CA TYR A 68 11.06 10.73 13.53
C TYR A 68 10.88 11.35 12.14
N ASN A 69 10.18 12.49 12.01
CA ASN A 69 9.87 13.09 10.70
C ASN A 69 11.13 13.42 9.87
N ALA A 70 12.16 13.97 10.51
CA ALA A 70 13.41 14.29 9.84
C ALA A 70 14.09 13.04 9.25
N LEU A 71 14.07 11.92 9.99
CA LEU A 71 14.60 10.64 9.54
C LEU A 71 13.77 10.04 8.39
N MET A 72 12.44 10.13 8.46
CA MET A 72 11.57 9.63 7.38
C MET A 72 11.79 10.45 6.11
N ALA A 73 11.83 11.78 6.23
CA ALA A 73 12.09 12.69 5.13
C ALA A 73 13.44 12.43 4.46
N SER A 74 14.53 12.34 5.23
CA SER A 74 15.86 12.04 4.69
C SER A 74 15.93 10.65 4.06
N THR A 75 15.25 9.66 4.64
CA THR A 75 15.19 8.30 4.09
C THR A 75 14.50 8.31 2.73
N ILE A 76 13.31 8.91 2.61
CA ILE A 76 12.60 9.02 1.31
C ILE A 76 13.52 9.66 0.27
N LEU A 77 14.13 10.80 0.58
CA LEU A 77 15.00 11.51 -0.37
C LEU A 77 16.25 10.71 -0.75
N SER A 78 16.80 9.90 0.17
CA SER A 78 17.94 9.04 -0.12
C SER A 78 17.63 7.90 -1.08
N GLN A 79 16.35 7.51 -1.20
CA GLN A 79 15.89 6.50 -2.14
C GLN A 79 15.49 7.08 -3.50
N ALA A 80 15.47 8.41 -3.63
CA ALA A 80 15.28 9.04 -4.92
C ALA A 80 16.48 8.75 -5.84
N THR A 81 16.18 8.36 -7.07
CA THR A 81 17.14 8.20 -8.17
C THR A 81 17.44 9.54 -8.83
N SER A 82 18.33 9.58 -9.83
CA SER A 82 18.57 10.79 -10.64
C SER A 82 17.32 11.28 -11.38
N THR A 83 16.35 10.39 -11.61
CA THR A 83 15.04 10.68 -12.22
C THR A 83 13.95 10.94 -11.18
N ASN A 84 14.26 10.89 -9.89
CA ASN A 84 13.34 11.14 -8.78
C ASN A 84 12.10 10.22 -8.83
N ASP A 85 12.29 8.92 -9.06
CA ASP A 85 11.21 7.95 -9.28
C ASP A 85 11.35 6.65 -8.45
N PHE A 86 12.34 6.57 -7.55
CA PHE A 86 12.62 5.35 -6.77
C PHE A 86 12.93 4.09 -7.61
N MET A 87 13.29 4.22 -8.89
CA MET A 87 13.77 3.10 -9.72
C MET A 87 15.21 2.70 -9.38
N THR A 88 15.40 2.28 -8.13
CA THR A 88 16.67 1.72 -7.65
C THR A 88 16.85 0.29 -8.20
N PRO A 89 18.05 -0.30 -8.12
CA PRO A 89 18.24 -1.72 -8.42
C PRO A 89 17.38 -2.67 -7.57
N ASP A 90 16.93 -2.22 -6.40
CA ASP A 90 16.06 -3.00 -5.51
C ASP A 90 14.57 -2.91 -5.89
N ALA A 91 14.19 -1.96 -6.76
CA ALA A 91 12.84 -1.82 -7.30
C ALA A 91 12.59 -2.82 -8.44
N THR A 92 12.55 -4.11 -8.11
CA THR A 92 12.40 -5.18 -9.12
C THR A 92 10.98 -5.31 -9.67
N GLY A 93 9.98 -4.87 -8.92
CA GLY A 93 8.56 -4.86 -9.27
C GLY A 93 7.92 -3.48 -9.24
N ASN A 94 6.77 -3.35 -9.92
CA ASN A 94 5.96 -2.14 -9.89
C ASN A 94 5.41 -1.86 -8.48
N ASP A 95 5.09 -2.91 -7.74
CA ASP A 95 4.70 -2.84 -6.33
C ASP A 95 5.84 -2.32 -5.44
N ASP A 96 7.06 -2.81 -5.63
CA ASP A 96 8.24 -2.35 -4.87
C ASP A 96 8.38 -0.81 -4.95
N GLN A 97 8.34 -0.28 -6.17
CA GLN A 97 8.43 1.15 -6.44
C GLN A 97 7.23 1.93 -5.86
N ALA A 98 6.01 1.38 -5.99
CA ALA A 98 4.80 2.08 -5.58
C ALA A 98 4.69 2.26 -4.06
N TRP A 99 5.26 1.34 -3.25
CA TRP A 99 5.31 1.53 -1.79
C TRP A 99 6.05 2.79 -1.38
N TRP A 100 7.17 3.11 -2.05
CA TRP A 100 7.91 4.35 -1.80
C TRP A 100 7.18 5.58 -2.31
N ALA A 101 6.48 5.48 -3.43
CA ALA A 101 5.61 6.55 -3.92
C ALA A 101 4.48 6.87 -2.94
N LEU A 102 3.86 5.87 -2.32
CA LEU A 102 2.84 6.07 -1.29
C LEU A 102 3.43 6.72 -0.02
N ALA A 103 4.64 6.32 0.39
CA ALA A 103 5.33 6.95 1.52
C ALA A 103 5.60 8.44 1.25
N ALA A 104 6.08 8.77 0.05
CA ALA A 104 6.29 10.16 -0.38
C ALA A 104 4.96 10.92 -0.44
N LEU A 105 3.90 10.32 -0.98
CA LEU A 105 2.60 10.99 -1.02
C LEU A 105 2.03 11.23 0.38
N SER A 106 2.18 10.30 1.33
CA SER A 106 1.81 10.52 2.73
C SER A 106 2.62 11.66 3.36
N ALA A 107 3.92 11.75 3.08
CA ALA A 107 4.75 12.86 3.54
C ALA A 107 4.24 14.22 3.02
N ALA A 108 3.81 14.27 1.76
CA ALA A 108 3.21 15.47 1.17
C ALA A 108 1.84 15.80 1.79
N GLU A 109 0.94 14.81 1.89
CA GLU A 109 -0.42 14.97 2.42
C GLU A 109 -0.42 15.43 3.89
N TYR A 110 0.52 14.93 4.70
CA TYR A 110 0.60 15.25 6.12
C TYR A 110 1.56 16.42 6.45
N GLY A 111 2.12 17.08 5.44
CA GLY A 111 2.95 18.27 5.63
C GLY A 111 4.28 17.99 6.35
N VAL A 112 4.91 16.83 6.10
CA VAL A 112 6.23 16.53 6.64
C VAL A 112 7.25 17.53 6.09
N PRO A 113 8.07 18.19 6.94
CA PRO A 113 9.08 19.14 6.45
C PRO A 113 10.08 18.49 5.49
N ASN A 114 10.28 19.10 4.32
CA ASN A 114 11.25 18.65 3.34
C ASN A 114 12.61 19.33 3.60
N PRO A 115 13.70 18.58 3.85
CA PRO A 115 15.02 19.14 4.15
C PRO A 115 15.80 19.67 2.92
N GLY A 116 15.20 19.63 1.72
CA GLY A 116 15.80 20.01 0.44
C GLY A 116 15.77 18.88 -0.58
N GLY A 117 15.96 19.20 -1.87
CA GLY A 117 15.86 18.25 -2.97
C GLY A 117 14.46 18.21 -3.62
N PRO A 118 14.07 17.11 -4.29
CA PRO A 118 12.75 17.00 -4.91
C PRO A 118 11.63 17.07 -3.86
N SER A 119 10.49 17.63 -4.26
CA SER A 119 9.30 17.59 -3.40
C SER A 119 8.78 16.16 -3.26
N PHE A 120 8.17 15.82 -2.11
CA PHE A 120 7.58 14.50 -1.93
C PHE A 120 6.43 14.24 -2.91
N LEU A 121 5.67 15.28 -3.25
CA LEU A 121 4.62 15.21 -4.27
C LEU A 121 5.20 14.87 -5.65
N SER A 122 6.30 15.52 -6.07
CA SER A 122 6.93 15.23 -7.36
C SER A 122 7.46 13.80 -7.44
N LEU A 123 8.02 13.26 -6.35
CA LEU A 123 8.45 11.86 -6.28
C LEU A 123 7.27 10.90 -6.55
N ALA A 124 6.14 11.13 -5.89
CA ALA A 124 4.91 10.34 -6.09
C ALA A 124 4.34 10.49 -7.51
N GLN A 125 4.34 11.70 -8.07
CA GLN A 125 3.86 11.97 -9.43
C GLN A 125 4.74 11.33 -10.51
N ASN A 126 6.06 11.30 -10.31
CA ASN A 126 6.99 10.66 -11.24
C ASN A 126 6.72 9.16 -11.32
N VAL A 127 6.57 8.47 -10.18
CA VAL A 127 6.20 7.05 -10.16
C VAL A 127 4.85 6.81 -10.83
N PHE A 128 3.84 7.63 -10.53
CA PHE A 128 2.53 7.52 -11.16
C PHE A 128 2.63 7.62 -12.69
N ASN A 129 3.37 8.60 -13.21
CA ASN A 129 3.56 8.79 -14.65
C ASN A 129 4.35 7.65 -15.30
N GLU A 130 5.37 7.13 -14.60
CA GLU A 130 6.13 6.00 -15.09
C GLU A 130 5.28 4.72 -15.15
N GLN A 131 4.51 4.43 -14.10
CA GLN A 131 3.63 3.27 -14.05
C GLN A 131 2.47 3.35 -15.03
N LYS A 132 1.95 4.55 -15.31
CA LYS A 132 1.04 4.77 -16.45
C LYS A 132 1.65 4.31 -17.76
N GLY A 133 2.93 4.61 -17.99
CA GLY A 133 3.68 4.17 -19.17
C GLY A 133 3.87 2.65 -19.27
N ARG A 134 3.73 1.94 -18.14
CA ARG A 134 3.83 0.47 -18.05
C ARG A 134 2.47 -0.24 -18.10
N TRP A 135 1.36 0.50 -18.24
CA TRP A 135 0.04 -0.09 -18.42
C TRP A 135 -0.02 -0.86 -19.75
N ASP A 136 -0.09 -2.19 -19.68
CA ASP A 136 -0.11 -3.03 -20.87
C ASP A 136 -1.54 -3.28 -21.36
N SER A 137 -1.93 -2.58 -22.42
CA SER A 137 -3.23 -2.74 -23.07
C SER A 137 -3.28 -3.83 -24.14
N ALA A 138 -2.14 -4.45 -24.49
CA ALA A 138 -2.07 -5.45 -25.55
C ALA A 138 -2.57 -6.82 -25.09
N ARG A 139 -2.46 -7.13 -23.79
CA ARG A 139 -2.93 -8.37 -23.20
C ARG A 139 -3.86 -8.10 -22.02
N CYS A 140 -4.88 -8.95 -21.87
CA CYS A 140 -5.82 -8.87 -20.75
C CYS A 140 -6.55 -7.54 -20.60
N ASN A 141 -6.72 -6.82 -21.73
CA ASN A 141 -7.41 -5.53 -21.79
C ASN A 141 -6.82 -4.45 -20.86
N GLY A 142 -5.57 -4.57 -20.43
CA GLY A 142 -4.95 -3.64 -19.50
C GLY A 142 -4.14 -4.32 -18.39
N GLY A 143 -3.86 -3.54 -17.35
CA GLY A 143 -3.17 -3.96 -16.15
C GLY A 143 -1.66 -3.75 -16.21
N ILE A 144 -1.10 -3.52 -15.03
CA ILE A 144 0.33 -3.42 -14.80
C ILE A 144 0.85 -4.80 -14.38
N LYS A 145 2.01 -5.18 -14.92
CA LYS A 145 2.71 -6.41 -14.58
C LYS A 145 3.34 -6.33 -13.18
N TRP A 146 3.62 -7.46 -12.56
CA TRP A 146 4.32 -7.51 -11.29
C TRP A 146 5.75 -7.02 -11.47
N LYS A 147 6.56 -7.74 -12.25
CA LYS A 147 7.93 -7.35 -12.56
C LYS A 147 8.02 -6.33 -13.69
N ILE A 148 9.08 -5.53 -13.65
CA ILE A 148 9.31 -4.44 -14.60
C ILE A 148 10.10 -4.92 -15.82
N GLN A 149 11.11 -5.77 -15.62
CA GLN A 149 11.97 -6.22 -16.73
C GLN A 149 11.41 -7.47 -17.40
N PRO A 150 11.36 -7.54 -18.75
CA PRO A 150 10.81 -8.69 -19.48
C PRO A 150 11.44 -10.04 -19.15
N ASN A 151 12.69 -10.05 -18.73
CA ASN A 151 13.44 -11.29 -18.43
C ASN A 151 13.26 -11.76 -16.98
N ASP A 152 12.57 -11.00 -16.13
CA ASP A 152 12.36 -11.37 -14.73
C ASP A 152 11.26 -12.43 -14.59
N GLY A 153 11.50 -13.40 -13.71
CA GLY A 153 10.46 -14.33 -13.28
C GLY A 153 9.29 -13.57 -12.65
N GLY A 154 8.09 -13.74 -13.22
CA GLY A 154 6.90 -12.99 -12.80
C GLY A 154 6.54 -11.79 -13.67
N TYR A 155 7.30 -11.49 -14.74
CA TYR A 155 6.94 -10.42 -15.69
C TYR A 155 5.57 -10.62 -16.36
N HIS A 156 5.18 -11.86 -16.65
CA HIS A 156 3.86 -12.15 -17.22
C HIS A 156 2.72 -12.08 -16.21
N TYR A 157 3.04 -12.17 -14.91
CA TYR A 157 2.05 -12.07 -13.85
C TYR A 157 1.59 -10.62 -13.69
N LYS A 158 0.29 -10.37 -13.83
CA LYS A 158 -0.36 -9.10 -13.49
C LYS A 158 -0.92 -9.24 -12.08
N SER A 159 -0.10 -8.88 -11.10
CA SER A 159 -0.46 -8.99 -9.68
C SER A 159 -1.47 -7.93 -9.28
N THR A 160 -2.35 -8.30 -8.36
CA THR A 160 -3.34 -7.40 -7.77
C THR A 160 -2.66 -6.28 -6.98
N ILE A 161 -1.55 -6.56 -6.29
CA ILE A 161 -0.86 -5.55 -5.50
C ILE A 161 -0.27 -4.42 -6.35
N SER A 162 0.36 -4.72 -7.50
CA SER A 162 0.90 -3.67 -8.40
C SER A 162 -0.21 -2.74 -8.89
N ASN A 163 -1.35 -3.32 -9.28
CA ASN A 163 -2.49 -2.56 -9.79
C ASN A 163 -3.22 -1.81 -8.66
N GLY A 164 -3.32 -2.41 -7.48
CA GLY A 164 -3.94 -1.79 -6.31
C GLY A 164 -3.13 -0.61 -5.80
N LEU A 165 -1.81 -0.72 -5.68
CA LEU A 165 -0.95 0.38 -5.26
C LEU A 165 -1.00 1.54 -6.27
N PHE A 166 -0.98 1.22 -7.57
CA PHE A 166 -1.18 2.22 -8.63
C PHE A 166 -2.55 2.90 -8.53
N PHE A 167 -3.63 2.13 -8.32
CA PHE A 167 -4.98 2.64 -8.09
C PHE A 167 -5.04 3.59 -6.88
N GLN A 168 -4.50 3.18 -5.74
CA GLN A 168 -4.51 3.99 -4.52
C GLN A 168 -3.68 5.27 -4.71
N LEU A 169 -2.51 5.17 -5.35
CA LEU A 169 -1.65 6.32 -5.66
C LEU A 169 -2.41 7.32 -6.55
N ALA A 170 -3.06 6.84 -7.61
CA ALA A 170 -3.85 7.66 -8.52
C ALA A 170 -5.04 8.33 -7.81
N ALA A 171 -5.78 7.58 -6.99
CA ALA A 171 -6.92 8.10 -6.22
C ALA A 171 -6.49 9.20 -5.24
N ARG A 172 -5.38 8.97 -4.51
CA ARG A 172 -4.84 9.93 -3.55
C ARG A 172 -4.27 11.17 -4.23
N LEU A 173 -3.56 11.02 -5.36
CA LEU A 173 -3.12 12.15 -6.18
C LEU A 173 -4.31 12.97 -6.68
N ALA A 174 -5.39 12.32 -7.13
CA ALA A 174 -6.61 13.01 -7.56
C ALA A 174 -7.21 13.85 -6.41
N ARG A 175 -7.27 13.29 -5.20
CA ARG A 175 -7.75 14.00 -4.01
C ARG A 175 -6.85 15.16 -3.61
N PHE A 176 -5.53 14.94 -3.58
CA PHE A 176 -4.58 15.92 -3.07
C PHE A 176 -4.34 17.08 -4.04
N THR A 177 -4.44 16.84 -5.35
CA THR A 177 -4.08 17.81 -6.40
C THR A 177 -5.24 18.29 -7.26
N GLY A 178 -6.40 17.63 -7.20
CA GLY A 178 -7.51 17.87 -8.12
C GLY A 178 -7.27 17.34 -9.54
N SER A 179 -6.24 16.50 -9.75
CA SER A 179 -5.87 15.99 -11.08
C SER A 179 -6.97 15.09 -11.69
N ALA A 180 -7.57 15.55 -12.79
CA ALA A 180 -8.55 14.79 -13.56
C ALA A 180 -7.94 13.54 -14.23
N ASP A 181 -6.68 13.61 -14.66
CA ASP A 181 -5.96 12.47 -15.22
C ASP A 181 -5.74 11.39 -14.15
N ALA A 182 -5.29 11.77 -12.94
CA ALA A 182 -5.13 10.83 -11.84
C ALA A 182 -6.47 10.16 -11.47
N ARG A 183 -7.56 10.93 -11.44
CA ARG A 183 -8.92 10.39 -11.24
C ARG A 183 -9.31 9.37 -12.32
N ALA A 184 -9.05 9.67 -13.60
CA ALA A 184 -9.38 8.77 -14.70
C ALA A 184 -8.57 7.47 -14.64
N TRP A 185 -7.30 7.54 -14.25
CA TRP A 185 -6.47 6.35 -14.05
C TRP A 185 -6.87 5.52 -12.84
N ALA A 186 -7.35 6.15 -11.77
CA ALA A 186 -7.91 5.43 -10.64
C ALA A 186 -9.17 4.63 -11.02
N GLU A 187 -10.11 5.25 -11.76
CA GLU A 187 -11.28 4.55 -12.33
C GLU A 187 -10.85 3.38 -13.21
N LYS A 188 -9.94 3.63 -14.15
CA LYS A 188 -9.43 2.63 -15.10
C LYS A 188 -8.77 1.44 -14.40
N ALA A 189 -7.92 1.69 -13.40
CA ALA A 189 -7.22 0.64 -12.68
C ALA A 189 -8.20 -0.25 -11.89
N TYR A 190 -9.16 0.35 -11.17
CA TYR A 190 -10.17 -0.41 -10.43
C TYR A 190 -11.06 -1.24 -11.37
N ASP A 191 -11.58 -0.60 -12.44
CA ASP A 191 -12.49 -1.24 -13.37
C ASP A 191 -11.81 -2.40 -14.11
N TRP A 192 -10.51 -2.26 -14.44
CA TRP A 192 -9.72 -3.37 -14.96
C TRP A 192 -9.60 -4.52 -13.94
N THR A 193 -9.19 -4.25 -12.70
CA THR A 193 -9.02 -5.28 -11.66
C THR A 193 -10.32 -6.06 -11.42
N ALA A 194 -11.46 -5.38 -11.35
CA ALA A 194 -12.76 -6.04 -11.26
C ALA A 194 -13.14 -6.77 -12.56
N GLY A 195 -12.87 -6.17 -13.72
CA GLY A 195 -13.22 -6.72 -15.03
C GLY A 195 -12.48 -8.00 -15.40
N VAL A 196 -11.25 -8.19 -14.93
CA VAL A 196 -10.51 -9.45 -15.08
C VAL A 196 -10.81 -10.47 -13.97
N GLY A 197 -11.73 -10.14 -13.04
CA GLY A 197 -12.17 -11.06 -11.99
C GLY A 197 -11.26 -11.14 -10.76
N LEU A 198 -10.30 -10.22 -10.60
CA LEU A 198 -9.45 -10.17 -9.40
C LEU A 198 -10.19 -9.59 -8.20
N ILE A 199 -11.26 -8.82 -8.43
CA ILE A 199 -12.26 -8.46 -7.44
C ILE A 199 -13.59 -9.08 -7.89
N ASP A 200 -14.11 -10.04 -7.13
CA ASP A 200 -15.36 -10.72 -7.49
C ASP A 200 -16.61 -9.96 -7.01
N GLY A 201 -17.80 -10.49 -7.34
CA GLY A 201 -19.08 -9.90 -6.95
C GLY A 201 -19.36 -9.91 -5.43
N GLN A 202 -18.56 -10.63 -4.64
CA GLN A 202 -18.61 -10.64 -3.18
C GLN A 202 -17.49 -9.81 -2.54
N PHE A 203 -16.72 -9.07 -3.36
CA PHE A 203 -15.56 -8.30 -2.97
C PHE A 203 -14.45 -9.14 -2.30
N ASN A 204 -14.34 -10.43 -2.66
CA ASN A 204 -13.09 -11.15 -2.46
C ASN A 204 -12.04 -10.55 -3.39
N VAL A 205 -10.80 -10.42 -2.91
CA VAL A 205 -9.71 -9.82 -3.67
C VAL A 205 -8.57 -10.82 -3.80
N TYR A 206 -8.38 -11.30 -5.04
CA TYR A 206 -7.46 -12.38 -5.40
C TYR A 206 -6.07 -11.85 -5.76
N ASP A 207 -5.08 -12.74 -5.89
CA ASP A 207 -3.66 -12.36 -5.92
C ASP A 207 -3.17 -11.82 -7.27
N GLY A 208 -3.73 -12.31 -8.37
CA GLY A 208 -3.32 -11.91 -9.70
C GLY A 208 -3.72 -12.90 -10.79
N THR A 209 -3.23 -12.67 -11.98
CA THR A 209 -3.48 -13.45 -13.20
C THR A 209 -2.26 -13.37 -14.12
N ASP A 210 -2.14 -14.24 -15.11
CA ASP A 210 -0.94 -14.38 -15.94
C ASP A 210 -1.26 -14.09 -17.41
N ASP A 211 -0.63 -13.06 -17.98
CA ASP A 211 -0.88 -12.65 -19.35
C ASP A 211 -0.21 -13.53 -20.41
N ALA A 212 0.57 -14.52 -19.99
CA ALA A 212 1.02 -15.60 -20.86
C ALA A 212 0.02 -16.77 -20.92
N LYS A 213 -1.03 -16.75 -20.08
CA LYS A 213 -2.00 -17.84 -19.96
C LYS A 213 -3.40 -17.42 -20.41
N GLY A 214 -4.01 -18.27 -21.25
CA GLY A 214 -5.36 -18.07 -21.76
C GLY A 214 -5.53 -16.83 -22.65
N SER A 215 -6.75 -16.62 -23.14
CA SER A 215 -7.10 -15.53 -24.06
C SER A 215 -7.71 -14.30 -23.35
N GLY A 216 -7.42 -14.10 -22.07
CA GLY A 216 -8.02 -12.99 -21.32
C GLY A 216 -7.73 -12.91 -19.83
N CYS A 217 -6.61 -13.43 -19.34
CA CYS A 217 -6.29 -13.41 -17.91
C CYS A 217 -7.40 -14.04 -17.03
N VAL A 218 -8.00 -15.12 -17.52
CA VAL A 218 -9.08 -15.84 -16.81
C VAL A 218 -8.55 -16.81 -15.77
N ASP A 219 -7.23 -17.00 -15.72
CA ASP A 219 -6.52 -17.86 -14.78
C ASP A 219 -6.23 -17.12 -13.46
N VAL A 220 -7.28 -16.67 -12.80
CA VAL A 220 -7.17 -15.96 -11.53
C VAL A 220 -6.53 -16.86 -10.48
N ASN A 221 -5.43 -16.40 -9.89
CA ASN A 221 -4.87 -16.97 -8.67
C ASN A 221 -5.73 -16.55 -7.48
N HIS A 222 -6.55 -17.47 -6.97
CA HIS A 222 -7.53 -17.20 -5.91
C HIS A 222 -6.93 -17.09 -4.50
N ASP A 223 -5.60 -17.02 -4.39
CA ASP A 223 -4.95 -16.66 -3.14
C ASP A 223 -5.42 -15.27 -2.67
N GLN A 224 -5.63 -15.14 -1.37
CA GLN A 224 -6.16 -13.90 -0.77
C GLN A 224 -5.21 -13.45 0.34
N TRP A 225 -4.77 -12.20 0.21
CA TRP A 225 -3.85 -11.53 1.14
C TRP A 225 -4.46 -10.21 1.60
N SER A 226 -4.33 -9.89 2.90
CA SER A 226 -5.10 -8.79 3.47
C SER A 226 -4.79 -7.43 2.84
N TYR A 227 -3.53 -7.20 2.51
CA TYR A 227 -3.08 -5.95 1.91
C TYR A 227 -3.68 -5.69 0.52
N ASN A 228 -4.02 -6.73 -0.25
CA ASN A 228 -4.68 -6.61 -1.55
C ASN A 228 -6.08 -6.06 -1.37
N ALA A 229 -6.87 -6.59 -0.44
CA ALA A 229 -8.19 -6.05 -0.17
C ALA A 229 -8.12 -4.63 0.43
N ALA A 230 -7.17 -4.40 1.33
CA ALA A 230 -7.02 -3.12 2.02
C ALA A 230 -6.61 -1.97 1.10
N VAL A 231 -5.75 -2.24 0.11
CA VAL A 231 -5.34 -1.20 -0.85
C VAL A 231 -6.52 -0.68 -1.66
N PHE A 232 -7.41 -1.57 -2.10
CA PHE A 232 -8.63 -1.18 -2.79
C PHE A 232 -9.65 -0.53 -1.86
N LEU A 233 -9.76 -0.98 -0.61
CA LEU A 233 -10.67 -0.37 0.38
C LEU A 233 -10.37 1.13 0.51
N TYR A 234 -9.11 1.48 0.78
CA TYR A 234 -8.74 2.87 0.99
C TYR A 234 -8.81 3.69 -0.30
N GLY A 235 -8.32 3.17 -1.43
CA GLY A 235 -8.46 3.86 -2.72
C GLY A 235 -9.93 4.10 -3.10
N ALA A 236 -10.84 3.15 -2.84
CA ALA A 236 -12.27 3.32 -3.10
C ALA A 236 -12.89 4.39 -2.19
N ALA A 237 -12.50 4.42 -0.91
CA ALA A 237 -12.95 5.46 0.01
C ALA A 237 -12.50 6.86 -0.43
N VAL A 238 -11.25 6.97 -0.88
CA VAL A 238 -10.69 8.20 -1.48
C VAL A 238 -11.46 8.59 -2.73
N MET A 239 -11.74 7.66 -3.65
CA MET A 239 -12.52 7.96 -4.84
C MET A 239 -13.96 8.36 -4.51
N ALA A 240 -14.58 7.78 -3.50
CA ALA A 240 -15.89 8.24 -3.03
C ALA A 240 -15.83 9.73 -2.61
N ASP A 241 -14.75 10.14 -1.94
CA ASP A 241 -14.54 11.53 -1.49
C ASP A 241 -14.32 12.49 -2.65
N VAL A 242 -13.50 12.09 -3.61
CA VAL A 242 -13.17 12.89 -4.81
C VAL A 242 -14.38 13.05 -5.74
N THR A 243 -15.20 12.03 -5.88
CA THR A 243 -16.22 11.97 -6.95
C THR A 243 -17.64 12.23 -6.49
N GLY A 244 -17.98 11.89 -5.24
CA GLY A 244 -19.36 11.86 -4.76
C GLY A 244 -20.24 10.77 -5.40
N ASP A 245 -19.69 9.90 -6.25
CA ASP A 245 -20.44 8.85 -6.93
C ASP A 245 -20.76 7.70 -5.97
N ALA A 246 -22.04 7.32 -5.91
CA ALA A 246 -22.55 6.25 -5.05
C ALA A 246 -21.86 4.90 -5.30
N LYS A 247 -21.38 4.64 -6.53
CA LYS A 247 -20.67 3.38 -6.85
C LYS A 247 -19.44 3.20 -5.97
N TRP A 248 -18.70 4.26 -5.68
CA TRP A 248 -17.47 4.19 -4.88
C TRP A 248 -17.77 3.90 -3.42
N MET A 249 -18.84 4.48 -2.88
CA MET A 249 -19.32 4.13 -1.54
C MET A 249 -19.75 2.66 -1.45
N SER A 250 -20.47 2.15 -2.46
CA SER A 250 -20.85 0.73 -2.51
C SER A 250 -19.62 -0.18 -2.57
N ARG A 251 -18.61 0.19 -3.36
CA ARG A 251 -17.32 -0.51 -3.44
C ARG A 251 -16.59 -0.50 -2.09
N THR A 252 -16.50 0.65 -1.41
CA THR A 252 -15.90 0.77 -0.07
C THR A 252 -16.58 -0.15 0.93
N LYS A 253 -17.92 -0.15 0.99
CA LYS A 253 -18.69 -1.02 1.91
C LYS A 253 -18.48 -2.49 1.60
N GLY A 254 -18.51 -2.86 0.32
CA GLY A 254 -18.28 -4.24 -0.12
C GLY A 254 -16.89 -4.75 0.26
N LEU A 255 -15.85 -3.97 -0.02
CA LEU A 255 -14.46 -4.30 0.34
C LEU A 255 -14.26 -4.42 1.85
N PHE A 256 -14.89 -3.53 2.64
CA PHE A 256 -14.85 -3.62 4.10
C PHE A 256 -15.49 -4.93 4.61
N GLN A 257 -16.65 -5.30 4.05
CA GLN A 257 -17.32 -6.57 4.38
C GLN A 257 -16.49 -7.78 3.95
N GLY A 258 -15.84 -7.73 2.78
CA GLY A 258 -14.91 -8.75 2.31
C GLY A 258 -13.72 -8.93 3.26
N ILE A 259 -13.11 -7.83 3.68
CA ILE A 259 -12.02 -7.83 4.66
C ILE A 259 -12.47 -8.46 5.98
N ASN A 260 -13.62 -8.06 6.51
CA ASN A 260 -14.13 -8.60 7.77
C ASN A 260 -14.45 -10.10 7.67
N ARG A 261 -14.89 -10.58 6.50
CA ARG A 261 -15.17 -12.00 6.27
C ARG A 261 -13.90 -12.84 6.17
N VAL A 262 -12.85 -12.35 5.51
CA VAL A 262 -11.68 -13.16 5.12
C VAL A 262 -10.49 -12.99 6.08
N PHE A 263 -10.29 -11.77 6.59
CA PHE A 263 -9.07 -11.39 7.31
C PHE A 263 -9.32 -10.98 8.77
N VAL A 264 -10.53 -11.17 9.30
CA VAL A 264 -10.83 -10.99 10.72
C VAL A 264 -11.25 -12.33 11.31
N LYS A 265 -10.54 -12.77 12.34
CA LYS A 265 -10.83 -13.99 13.09
C LYS A 265 -10.76 -13.68 14.58
N ASP A 266 -11.81 -14.02 15.32
CA ASP A 266 -11.91 -13.80 16.77
C ASP A 266 -11.63 -12.33 17.18
N GLY A 267 -12.05 -11.38 16.36
CA GLY A 267 -11.85 -9.94 16.60
C GLY A 267 -10.45 -9.40 16.28
N ALA A 268 -9.56 -10.22 15.70
CA ALA A 268 -8.20 -9.84 15.33
C ALA A 268 -7.92 -10.05 13.84
N PHE A 269 -6.97 -9.29 13.28
CA PHE A 269 -6.53 -9.51 11.91
C PHE A 269 -5.76 -10.82 11.75
N TRP A 270 -6.07 -11.54 10.68
CA TRP A 270 -5.63 -12.91 10.44
C TRP A 270 -5.26 -13.14 8.98
N GLU A 271 -4.04 -13.61 8.71
CA GLU A 271 -3.63 -14.05 7.37
C GLU A 271 -4.00 -15.51 7.13
N GLN A 272 -5.21 -15.73 6.61
CA GLN A 272 -5.85 -17.05 6.52
C GLN A 272 -5.01 -18.14 5.85
N LYS A 273 -4.20 -17.77 4.87
CA LYS A 273 -3.41 -18.71 4.07
C LYS A 273 -2.18 -19.27 4.80
N CYS A 274 -1.63 -18.54 5.78
CA CYS A 274 -0.33 -18.88 6.34
C CYS A 274 -0.25 -18.83 7.88
N GLU A 275 -1.08 -18.02 8.54
CA GLU A 275 -0.89 -17.74 9.97
C GLU A 275 -1.20 -18.97 10.84
N GLY A 276 -2.24 -19.73 10.49
CA GLY A 276 -2.64 -20.94 11.23
C GLY A 276 -1.63 -22.07 11.14
N ALA A 277 -0.89 -22.15 10.03
CA ALA A 277 0.16 -23.12 9.82
C ALA A 277 1.53 -22.60 10.28
N GLY A 278 1.65 -21.35 10.74
CA GLY A 278 2.92 -20.73 11.06
C GLY A 278 3.87 -20.61 9.86
N SER A 279 3.33 -20.56 8.64
CA SER A 279 4.10 -20.64 7.39
C SER A 279 4.27 -19.28 6.69
N CYS A 280 3.87 -18.18 7.33
CA CYS A 280 3.98 -16.85 6.74
C CYS A 280 5.44 -16.47 6.54
N ASN A 281 5.80 -16.13 5.29
CA ASN A 281 7.12 -15.58 4.97
C ASN A 281 7.26 -14.12 5.43
N THR A 282 8.44 -13.52 5.22
CA THR A 282 8.73 -12.13 5.63
C THR A 282 7.74 -11.11 5.07
N ASP A 283 7.35 -11.25 3.80
CA ASP A 283 6.38 -10.36 3.16
C ASP A 283 5.01 -10.47 3.84
N GLN A 284 4.52 -11.70 4.00
CA GLN A 284 3.17 -11.99 4.52
C GLN A 284 3.01 -11.55 5.98
N GLN A 285 4.08 -11.61 6.77
CA GLN A 285 4.08 -11.09 8.14
C GLN A 285 3.85 -9.57 8.20
N SER A 286 4.16 -8.83 7.13
CA SER A 286 3.99 -7.38 7.08
C SER A 286 2.57 -6.93 6.69
N PHE A 287 1.78 -7.76 6.00
CA PHE A 287 0.53 -7.37 5.31
C PHE A 287 -0.56 -6.80 6.24
N LYS A 288 -0.64 -7.31 7.47
CA LYS A 288 -1.60 -6.82 8.47
C LYS A 288 -1.33 -5.38 8.91
N GLY A 289 -0.10 -4.88 8.72
CA GLY A 289 0.28 -3.49 8.98
C GLY A 289 -0.44 -2.51 8.06
N PRO A 290 -0.22 -2.57 6.73
CA PRO A 290 -0.99 -1.80 5.75
C PRO A 290 -2.50 -1.99 5.88
N LEU A 291 -2.99 -3.22 6.13
CA LEU A 291 -4.41 -3.47 6.41
C LEU A 291 -4.93 -2.54 7.51
N ALA A 292 -4.29 -2.55 8.69
CA ALA A 292 -4.68 -1.72 9.83
C ALA A 292 -4.66 -0.23 9.49
N ARG A 293 -3.58 0.24 8.84
CA ARG A 293 -3.39 1.66 8.49
C ARG A 293 -4.45 2.13 7.51
N TRP A 294 -4.73 1.37 6.47
CA TRP A 294 -5.69 1.73 5.43
C TRP A 294 -7.15 1.56 5.88
N MET A 295 -7.46 0.62 6.78
CA MET A 295 -8.77 0.58 7.46
C MET A 295 -8.96 1.83 8.34
N GLY A 296 -7.95 2.21 9.12
CA GLY A 296 -7.99 3.44 9.94
C GLY A 296 -8.17 4.70 9.09
N ALA A 297 -7.40 4.84 8.01
CA ALA A 297 -7.53 5.96 7.08
C ALA A 297 -8.92 5.99 6.40
N THR A 298 -9.46 4.82 6.06
CA THR A 298 -10.82 4.70 5.53
C THR A 298 -11.86 5.17 6.54
N ALA A 299 -11.76 4.75 7.81
CA ALA A 299 -12.69 5.17 8.86
C ALA A 299 -12.65 6.69 9.12
N THR A 300 -11.48 7.32 9.01
CA THR A 300 -11.37 8.79 9.11
C THR A 300 -12.09 9.51 7.96
N LEU A 301 -12.02 8.96 6.75
CA LEU A 301 -12.63 9.56 5.56
C LEU A 301 -14.13 9.23 5.44
N ARG A 302 -14.53 8.06 5.94
CA ARG A 302 -15.84 7.44 5.85
C ARG A 302 -16.22 6.80 7.21
N PRO A 303 -16.57 7.62 8.21
CA PRO A 303 -16.94 7.16 9.54
C PRO A 303 -18.27 6.41 9.57
#